data_AF-A0A3D5N473-F1
#
_entry.id   AF-A0A3D5N473-F1
#
_cell.length_a   1.000
_cell.length_b   1.000
_cell.length_c   1.000
_cell.angle_alpha   90.00
_cell.angle_beta   90.00
_cell.angle_gamma   90.00
#
_symmetry.space_group_name_H-M   'P 1'
#
loop_
_entity.id
_entity.type
_entity.pdbx_description
1 polymer ?
#
loop_
_entity_poly.entity_id
_entity_poly.type
_entity_poly.pdbx_seq_one_letter_code
_entity_poly.pdbx_strand_id
1 'polypeptide(L)'
;MALFGGSKSGIKKALDVVLAAAEGDYEARITNVDSHSDMRELFIAINRLIDRNDAFLRESAASMGAVSENRYYRRIVETGLVGEYLSSAKRINAATASIEEKLSGFASILDDFKSGSFDVVDEIASAASALSEASGDANSIAHETSARSTTVAAAARQTASNVTEVSQASEELNQSIREVSDQARESVEIAHRANGLAQETDGRIGQLEAAAGEIVEVV
;
A
#
# COMPACT_ATOMS: atom_id res chain seq x y z
N MET A 1 -89.33 -33.07 -38.57
CA MET A 1 -88.21 -33.89 -38.07
C MET A 1 -86.89 -33.37 -38.68
N ALA A 2 -86.39 -32.21 -38.22
CA ALA A 2 -85.10 -31.65 -38.64
C ALA A 2 -84.62 -30.58 -37.62
N LEU A 3 -84.42 -30.98 -36.36
CA LEU A 3 -83.96 -30.08 -35.29
C LEU A 3 -82.57 -30.46 -34.73
N PHE A 4 -81.93 -31.52 -35.23
CA PHE A 4 -80.65 -32.04 -34.71
C PHE A 4 -79.42 -31.78 -35.60
N GLY A 5 -79.57 -31.07 -36.73
CA GLY A 5 -78.48 -30.81 -37.67
C GLY A 5 -77.51 -29.70 -37.23
N GLY A 6 -77.98 -28.68 -36.50
CA GLY A 6 -77.17 -27.51 -36.11
C GLY A 6 -76.14 -27.83 -35.01
N SER A 7 -76.54 -28.58 -33.99
CA SER A 7 -75.70 -28.88 -32.82
C SER A 7 -74.43 -29.67 -33.17
N LYS A 8 -74.50 -30.64 -34.10
CA LYS A 8 -73.32 -31.38 -34.59
C LYS A 8 -72.30 -30.47 -35.30
N SER A 9 -72.76 -29.44 -36.01
CA SER A 9 -71.88 -28.49 -36.70
C SER A 9 -71.21 -27.52 -35.73
N GLY A 10 -71.90 -27.11 -34.66
CA GLY A 10 -71.35 -26.21 -33.65
C GLY A 10 -70.25 -26.85 -32.81
N ILE A 11 -70.45 -28.12 -32.40
CA ILE A 11 -69.44 -28.87 -31.61
C ILE A 11 -68.15 -29.05 -32.42
N LYS A 12 -68.26 -29.37 -33.72
CA LYS A 12 -67.10 -29.50 -34.60
C LYS A 12 -66.29 -28.20 -34.68
N LYS A 13 -66.95 -27.05 -34.82
CA LYS A 13 -66.29 -25.74 -34.83
C LYS A 13 -65.54 -25.42 -33.53
N ALA A 14 -66.18 -25.71 -32.38
CA ALA A 14 -65.52 -25.56 -31.09
C ALA A 14 -64.31 -26.47 -30.95
N LEU A 15 -64.42 -27.73 -31.39
CA LEU A 15 -63.31 -28.68 -31.38
C LEU A 15 -62.15 -28.21 -32.25
N ASP A 16 -62.42 -27.75 -33.48
CA ASP A 16 -61.40 -27.26 -34.40
C ASP A 16 -60.62 -26.08 -33.78
N VAL A 17 -61.31 -25.13 -33.13
CA VAL A 17 -60.68 -23.99 -32.46
C VAL A 17 -59.90 -24.40 -31.21
N VAL A 18 -60.41 -25.33 -30.40
CA VAL A 18 -59.70 -25.84 -29.22
C VAL A 18 -58.45 -26.61 -29.63
N LEU A 19 -58.50 -27.40 -30.71
CA LEU A 19 -57.34 -28.09 -31.26
C LEU A 19 -56.29 -27.11 -31.77
N ALA A 20 -56.69 -26.08 -32.51
CA ALA A 20 -55.78 -25.01 -32.95
C ALA A 20 -55.12 -24.30 -31.75
N ALA A 21 -55.91 -23.92 -30.73
CA ALA A 21 -55.38 -23.31 -29.52
C ALA A 21 -54.45 -24.25 -28.73
N ALA A 22 -54.72 -25.56 -28.73
CA ALA A 22 -53.85 -26.57 -28.10
C ALA A 22 -52.50 -26.71 -28.83
N GLU A 23 -52.45 -26.43 -30.13
CA GLU A 23 -51.23 -26.35 -30.92
C GLU A 23 -50.52 -24.97 -30.80
N GLY A 24 -51.12 -24.03 -30.07
CA GLY A 24 -50.56 -22.70 -29.79
C GLY A 24 -51.07 -21.58 -30.70
N ASP A 25 -52.03 -21.86 -31.59
CA ASP A 25 -52.74 -20.82 -32.35
C ASP A 25 -53.80 -20.14 -31.48
N TYR A 26 -53.39 -19.11 -30.75
CA TYR A 26 -54.31 -18.28 -29.96
C TYR A 26 -54.90 -17.10 -30.72
N GLU A 27 -54.83 -17.09 -32.06
CA GLU A 27 -55.59 -16.16 -32.93
C GLU A 27 -56.88 -16.82 -33.44
N ALA A 28 -57.00 -18.15 -33.34
CA ALA A 28 -58.21 -18.88 -33.65
C ALA A 28 -59.42 -18.39 -32.81
N ARG A 29 -60.53 -18.06 -33.46
CA ARG A 29 -61.75 -17.55 -32.79
C ARG A 29 -63.01 -18.21 -33.33
N ILE A 30 -63.98 -18.40 -32.44
CA ILE A 30 -65.34 -18.78 -32.81
C ILE A 30 -66.15 -17.50 -33.05
N THR A 31 -66.41 -17.15 -34.31
CA THR A 31 -67.05 -15.87 -34.69
C THR A 31 -68.55 -15.95 -34.90
N ASN A 32 -69.08 -17.11 -35.35
CA ASN A 32 -70.51 -17.27 -35.65
C ASN A 32 -71.22 -18.02 -34.50
N VAL A 33 -71.91 -17.27 -33.65
CA VAL A 33 -72.54 -17.76 -32.43
C VAL A 33 -73.88 -18.43 -32.78
N ASP A 34 -74.00 -19.72 -32.47
CA ASP A 34 -75.24 -20.49 -32.68
C ASP A 34 -76.43 -19.82 -31.97
N SER A 35 -77.64 -20.00 -32.52
CA SER A 35 -78.90 -19.47 -31.95
C SER A 35 -79.30 -20.18 -30.65
N HIS A 36 -78.69 -21.33 -30.34
CA HIS A 36 -78.93 -22.06 -29.10
C HIS A 36 -78.11 -21.50 -27.92
N SER A 37 -78.79 -21.24 -26.80
CA SER A 37 -78.24 -20.60 -25.60
C SER A 37 -76.97 -21.30 -25.07
N ASP A 38 -77.01 -22.63 -24.90
CA ASP A 38 -75.91 -23.38 -24.28
C ASP A 38 -74.65 -23.42 -25.17
N MET A 39 -74.83 -23.52 -26.49
CA MET A 39 -73.72 -23.47 -27.45
C MET A 39 -73.10 -22.08 -27.54
N ARG A 40 -73.92 -21.03 -27.44
CA ARG A 40 -73.46 -19.65 -27.33
C ARG A 40 -72.58 -19.46 -26.10
N GLU A 41 -73.01 -19.96 -24.94
CA GLU A 41 -72.23 -19.85 -23.70
C GLU A 41 -70.90 -20.61 -23.78
N LEU A 42 -70.90 -21.83 -24.33
CA LEU A 42 -69.69 -22.61 -24.59
C LEU A 42 -68.70 -21.86 -25.49
N PHE A 43 -69.17 -21.27 -26.60
CA PHE A 43 -68.29 -20.54 -27.53
C PHE A 43 -67.67 -19.31 -26.89
N ILE A 44 -68.46 -18.57 -26.09
CA ILE A 44 -67.96 -17.43 -25.32
C ILE A 44 -66.92 -17.88 -24.29
N ALA A 45 -67.16 -19.00 -23.60
CA ALA A 45 -66.23 -19.54 -22.61
C ALA A 45 -64.89 -19.99 -23.26
N ILE A 46 -64.94 -20.64 -24.42
CA ILE A 46 -63.75 -21.03 -25.19
C ILE A 46 -62.97 -19.80 -25.64
N ASN A 47 -63.62 -18.82 -26.28
CA ASN A 47 -62.94 -17.60 -26.71
C ASN A 47 -62.31 -16.86 -25.51
N ARG A 48 -63.01 -16.75 -24.37
CA ARG A 48 -62.46 -16.15 -23.15
C ARG A 48 -61.22 -16.89 -22.63
N LEU A 49 -61.20 -18.22 -22.70
CA LEU A 49 -60.03 -19.01 -22.31
C LEU A 49 -58.84 -18.74 -23.25
N ILE A 50 -59.10 -18.69 -24.56
CA ILE A 50 -58.08 -18.39 -25.58
C ILE A 50 -57.54 -16.97 -25.41
N ASP A 51 -58.40 -15.95 -25.31
CA ASP A 51 -58.01 -14.56 -25.11
C ASP A 51 -57.14 -14.41 -23.85
N ARG A 52 -57.46 -15.18 -22.82
CA ARG A 52 -56.72 -15.14 -21.56
C ARG A 52 -55.35 -15.78 -21.64
N ASN A 53 -55.25 -16.90 -22.34
CA ASN A 53 -53.99 -17.58 -22.58
C ASN A 53 -53.09 -16.75 -23.50
N ASP A 54 -53.65 -16.19 -24.57
CA ASP A 54 -52.97 -15.23 -25.47
C ASP A 54 -52.42 -14.03 -24.70
N ALA A 55 -53.27 -13.33 -23.93
CA ALA A 55 -52.85 -12.17 -23.16
C ALA A 55 -51.72 -12.51 -22.19
N PHE A 56 -51.83 -13.63 -21.46
CA PHE A 56 -50.80 -14.05 -20.52
C PHE A 56 -49.48 -14.42 -21.22
N LEU A 57 -49.53 -15.20 -22.30
CA LEU A 57 -48.33 -15.62 -23.03
C LEU A 57 -47.65 -14.44 -23.72
N ARG A 58 -48.43 -13.57 -24.38
CA ARG A 58 -47.92 -12.37 -25.05
C ARG A 58 -47.24 -11.42 -24.08
N GLU A 59 -47.88 -11.11 -22.95
CA GLU A 59 -47.30 -10.22 -21.95
C GLU A 59 -46.11 -10.85 -21.22
N SER A 60 -46.16 -12.16 -20.93
CA SER A 60 -45.03 -12.88 -20.34
C SER A 60 -43.82 -12.89 -21.27
N ALA A 61 -44.02 -13.18 -22.56
CA ALA A 61 -42.96 -13.16 -23.56
C ALA A 61 -42.36 -11.76 -23.72
N ALA A 62 -43.20 -10.72 -23.78
CA ALA A 62 -42.71 -9.36 -23.92
C ALA A 62 -41.95 -8.86 -22.67
N SER A 63 -42.42 -9.22 -21.47
CA SER A 63 -41.74 -8.95 -20.21
C SER A 63 -40.39 -9.66 -20.12
N MET A 64 -40.36 -10.98 -20.40
CA MET A 64 -39.11 -11.76 -20.38
C MET A 64 -38.13 -11.35 -21.48
N GLY A 65 -38.63 -10.94 -22.66
CA GLY A 65 -37.81 -10.34 -23.70
C GLY A 65 -37.15 -9.06 -23.23
N ALA A 66 -37.88 -8.16 -22.57
CA ALA A 66 -37.31 -6.96 -21.98
C ALA A 66 -36.26 -7.28 -20.90
N VAL A 67 -36.52 -8.26 -20.03
CA VAL A 67 -35.55 -8.73 -19.03
C VAL A 67 -34.27 -9.26 -19.69
N SER A 68 -34.38 -10.00 -20.81
CA SER A 68 -33.21 -10.50 -21.55
C SER A 68 -32.35 -9.38 -22.14
N GLU A 69 -32.95 -8.22 -22.39
CA GLU A 69 -32.27 -7.00 -22.84
C GLU A 69 -31.88 -6.07 -21.67
N ASN A 70 -31.88 -6.57 -20.43
CA ASN A 70 -31.60 -5.82 -19.20
C ASN A 70 -32.56 -4.62 -18.96
N ARG A 71 -33.79 -4.70 -19.48
CA ARG A 71 -34.85 -3.69 -19.27
C ARG A 71 -35.93 -4.24 -18.36
N TYR A 72 -35.92 -3.83 -17.09
CA TYR A 72 -36.79 -4.38 -16.04
C TYR A 72 -38.10 -3.59 -15.80
N TYR A 73 -38.25 -2.44 -16.46
CA TYR A 73 -39.43 -1.58 -16.33
C TYR A 73 -40.69 -2.18 -16.96
N ARG A 74 -40.54 -3.11 -17.93
CA ARG A 74 -41.70 -3.75 -18.58
C ARG A 74 -42.19 -4.90 -17.70
N ARG A 75 -43.43 -4.78 -17.23
CA ARG A 75 -44.10 -5.78 -16.39
C ARG A 75 -45.25 -6.42 -17.14
N ILE A 76 -45.60 -7.64 -16.73
CA ILE A 76 -46.82 -8.29 -17.22
C ILE A 76 -48.01 -7.47 -16.74
N VAL A 77 -48.88 -7.08 -17.66
CA VAL A 77 -50.12 -6.37 -17.33
C VAL A 77 -51.05 -7.30 -16.57
N GLU A 78 -51.32 -6.97 -15.31
CA GLU A 78 -52.17 -7.77 -14.42
C GLU A 78 -53.67 -7.55 -14.66
N THR A 79 -54.02 -6.42 -15.29
CA THR A 79 -55.42 -6.06 -15.56
C THR A 79 -56.05 -7.08 -16.51
N GLY A 80 -57.22 -7.60 -16.11
CA GLY A 80 -57.87 -8.64 -16.88
C GLY A 80 -57.19 -10.00 -16.75
N LEU A 81 -56.27 -10.20 -15.80
CA LEU A 81 -55.81 -11.50 -15.30
C LEU A 81 -56.55 -11.92 -14.02
N VAL A 82 -56.87 -13.22 -13.88
CA VAL A 82 -57.60 -13.81 -12.74
C VAL A 82 -57.11 -15.23 -12.47
N GLY A 83 -57.34 -15.73 -11.26
CA GLY A 83 -56.94 -17.07 -10.84
C GLY A 83 -55.43 -17.29 -11.00
N GLU A 84 -55.04 -18.46 -11.51
CA GLU A 84 -53.64 -18.84 -11.63
C GLU A 84 -52.84 -17.95 -12.60
N TYR A 85 -53.49 -17.37 -13.61
CA TYR A 85 -52.85 -16.40 -14.51
C TYR A 85 -52.35 -15.16 -13.76
N LEU A 86 -53.19 -14.62 -12.86
CA LEU A 86 -52.82 -13.45 -12.06
C LEU A 86 -51.72 -13.80 -11.05
N SER A 87 -51.84 -14.95 -10.40
CA SER A 87 -50.83 -15.47 -9.47
C SER A 87 -49.46 -15.61 -10.16
N SER A 88 -49.44 -16.22 -11.35
CA SER A 88 -48.23 -16.41 -12.15
C SER A 88 -47.64 -15.09 -12.63
N ALA A 89 -48.47 -14.17 -13.14
CA ALA A 89 -48.04 -12.84 -13.55
C ALA A 89 -47.37 -12.07 -12.40
N LYS A 90 -47.99 -12.09 -11.21
CA LYS A 90 -47.43 -11.48 -9.99
C LYS A 90 -46.09 -12.09 -9.59
N ARG A 91 -45.95 -13.42 -9.67
CA ARG A 91 -44.67 -14.11 -9.37
C ARG A 91 -43.57 -13.69 -10.34
N ILE A 92 -43.87 -13.63 -11.64
CA ILE A 92 -42.91 -13.20 -12.66
C ILE A 92 -42.52 -11.74 -12.46
N ASN A 93 -43.50 -10.86 -12.20
CA ASN A 93 -43.25 -9.47 -11.88
C ASN A 93 -42.37 -9.34 -10.62
N ALA A 94 -42.68 -10.03 -9.53
CA ALA A 94 -41.87 -10.01 -8.31
C ALA A 94 -40.43 -10.49 -8.56
N ALA A 95 -40.24 -11.56 -9.35
CA ALA A 95 -38.92 -12.03 -9.74
C ALA A 95 -38.16 -10.97 -10.56
N THR A 96 -38.82 -10.33 -11.51
CA THR A 96 -38.24 -9.24 -12.32
C THR A 96 -37.79 -8.06 -11.45
N ALA A 97 -38.60 -7.68 -10.45
CA ALA A 97 -38.24 -6.63 -9.49
C ALA A 97 -37.02 -7.01 -8.63
N SER A 98 -36.96 -8.26 -8.15
CA SER A 98 -35.83 -8.71 -7.34
C SER A 98 -34.53 -8.74 -8.15
N ILE A 99 -34.58 -9.06 -9.44
CA ILE A 99 -33.41 -9.00 -10.31
C ILE A 99 -32.95 -7.55 -10.50
N GLU A 100 -33.88 -6.64 -10.80
CA GLU A 100 -33.61 -5.20 -10.94
C GLU A 100 -32.95 -4.62 -9.68
N GLU A 101 -33.52 -4.90 -8.51
CA GLU A 101 -33.01 -4.46 -7.21
C GLU A 101 -31.57 -4.97 -6.99
N LYS A 102 -31.34 -6.28 -7.16
CA LYS A 102 -30.01 -6.88 -6.99
C LYS A 102 -28.97 -6.29 -7.95
N LEU A 103 -29.35 -6.02 -9.19
CA LEU A 103 -28.45 -5.43 -10.18
C LEU A 103 -28.08 -3.99 -9.81
N SER A 104 -29.06 -3.20 -9.36
CA SER A 104 -28.82 -1.83 -8.90
C SER A 104 -27.92 -1.79 -7.66
N GLY A 105 -28.14 -2.70 -6.69
CA GLY A 105 -27.27 -2.85 -5.53
C GLY A 105 -25.83 -3.25 -5.91
N PHE A 106 -25.68 -4.15 -6.89
CA PHE A 106 -24.36 -4.55 -7.38
C PHE A 106 -23.60 -3.38 -8.04
N ALA A 107 -24.29 -2.49 -8.76
CA ALA A 107 -23.69 -1.30 -9.34
C ALA A 107 -23.12 -0.36 -8.26
N SER A 108 -23.84 -0.15 -7.16
CA SER A 108 -23.35 0.66 -6.03
C SER A 108 -22.12 0.02 -5.38
N ILE A 109 -22.15 -1.30 -5.14
CA ILE A 109 -21.01 -2.04 -4.55
C ILE A 109 -19.78 -1.95 -5.46
N LEU A 110 -19.97 -2.04 -6.78
CA LEU A 110 -18.87 -1.88 -7.74
C LEU A 110 -18.28 -0.47 -7.72
N ASP A 111 -19.10 0.56 -7.57
CA ASP A 111 -18.63 1.95 -7.48
C ASP A 111 -17.83 2.19 -6.20
N ASP A 112 -18.35 1.72 -5.06
CA ASP A 112 -17.65 1.78 -3.77
C ASP A 112 -16.32 1.01 -3.81
N PHE A 113 -16.33 -0.20 -4.38
CA PHE A 113 -15.13 -1.02 -4.55
C PHE A 113 -14.10 -0.31 -5.44
N LYS A 114 -14.55 0.30 -6.54
CA LYS A 114 -13.69 1.04 -7.46
C LYS A 114 -13.07 2.25 -6.77
N SER A 115 -13.88 3.07 -6.09
CA SER A 115 -13.38 4.24 -5.36
C SER A 115 -12.37 3.84 -4.28
N GLY A 116 -12.73 2.89 -3.42
CA GLY A 116 -11.84 2.46 -2.33
C GLY A 116 -10.54 1.82 -2.85
N SER A 117 -10.59 1.10 -3.98
CA SER A 117 -9.38 0.55 -4.60
C SER A 117 -8.45 1.65 -5.14
N PHE A 118 -9.00 2.71 -5.73
CA PHE A 118 -8.18 3.86 -6.19
C PHE A 118 -7.55 4.60 -5.01
N ASP A 119 -8.31 4.85 -3.95
CA ASP A 119 -7.80 5.53 -2.74
C ASP A 119 -6.63 4.75 -2.11
N VAL A 120 -6.76 3.42 -2.00
CA VAL A 120 -5.68 2.56 -1.47
C VAL A 120 -4.46 2.56 -2.39
N VAL A 121 -4.64 2.54 -3.70
CA VAL A 121 -3.51 2.61 -4.65
C VAL A 121 -2.79 3.95 -4.56
N ASP A 122 -3.52 5.05 -4.43
CA ASP A 122 -2.95 6.40 -4.26
C ASP A 122 -2.20 6.53 -2.92
N GLU A 123 -2.73 5.94 -1.84
CA GLU A 123 -2.05 5.88 -0.54
C GLU A 123 -0.75 5.06 -0.63
N ILE A 124 -0.77 3.89 -1.28
CA ILE A 124 0.43 3.07 -1.52
C ILE A 124 1.45 3.82 -2.37
N ALA A 125 1.03 4.50 -3.44
CA ALA A 125 1.91 5.29 -4.29
C ALA A 125 2.59 6.43 -3.51
N SER A 126 1.81 7.12 -2.66
CA SER A 126 2.32 8.18 -1.78
C SER A 126 3.33 7.64 -0.77
N ALA A 127 3.03 6.52 -0.12
CA ALA A 127 3.94 5.86 0.83
C ALA A 127 5.23 5.38 0.14
N ALA A 128 5.14 4.84 -1.08
CA ALA A 128 6.30 4.43 -1.86
C ALA A 128 7.19 5.62 -2.25
N SER A 129 6.59 6.76 -2.63
CA SER A 129 7.32 8.00 -2.92
C SER A 129 8.05 8.50 -1.68
N ALA A 130 7.38 8.55 -0.53
CA ALA A 130 7.99 8.97 0.74
C ALA A 130 9.15 8.03 1.16
N LEU A 131 9.00 6.72 0.97
CA LEU A 131 10.08 5.75 1.23
C LEU A 131 11.27 5.95 0.28
N SER A 132 11.02 6.27 -1.00
CA SER A 132 12.08 6.57 -1.97
C SER A 132 12.87 7.82 -1.58
N GLU A 133 12.19 8.87 -1.13
CA GLU A 133 12.81 10.10 -0.63
C GLU A 133 13.65 9.81 0.61
N ALA A 134 13.07 9.16 1.63
CA ALA A 134 13.79 8.78 2.85
C ALA A 134 15.00 7.89 2.58
N SER A 135 14.93 6.99 1.59
CA SER A 135 16.06 6.15 1.17
C SER A 135 17.16 6.96 0.48
N GLY A 136 16.79 7.97 -0.32
CA GLY A 136 17.72 8.90 -0.93
C GLY A 136 18.47 9.74 0.10
N ASP A 137 17.77 10.23 1.12
CA ASP A 137 18.35 10.95 2.25
C ASP A 137 19.30 10.06 3.06
N ALA A 138 18.88 8.83 3.39
CA ALA A 138 19.71 7.87 4.11
C ALA A 138 21.01 7.55 3.34
N ASN A 139 20.94 7.40 2.01
CA ASN A 139 22.11 7.19 1.17
C ASN A 139 23.05 8.41 1.19
N SER A 140 22.50 9.62 1.12
CA SER A 140 23.28 10.87 1.18
C SER A 140 23.98 11.02 2.53
N ILE A 141 23.27 10.75 3.64
CA ILE A 141 23.83 10.76 4.99
C ILE A 141 24.95 9.72 5.13
N ALA A 142 24.77 8.52 4.58
CA ALA A 142 25.79 7.47 4.59
C ALA A 142 27.07 7.90 3.85
N HIS A 143 26.93 8.52 2.67
CA HIS A 143 28.06 9.07 1.92
C HIS A 143 28.78 10.19 2.68
N GLU A 144 28.04 11.13 3.26
CA GLU A 144 28.62 12.21 4.06
C GLU A 144 29.36 11.66 5.28
N THR A 145 28.77 10.69 5.96
CA THR A 145 29.35 10.02 7.13
C THR A 145 30.66 9.32 6.76
N SER A 146 30.69 8.59 5.64
CA SER A 146 31.89 7.94 5.12
C SER A 146 33.01 8.94 4.80
N ALA A 147 32.66 10.07 4.18
CA ALA A 147 33.62 11.14 3.88
C ALA A 147 34.19 11.74 5.18
N ARG A 148 33.33 12.05 6.16
CA ARG A 148 33.74 12.56 7.48
C ARG A 148 34.62 11.56 8.23
N SER A 149 34.29 10.26 8.21
CA SER A 149 35.13 9.22 8.83
C SER A 149 36.53 9.16 8.21
N THR A 150 36.65 9.37 6.90
CA THR A 150 37.95 9.43 6.22
C THR A 150 38.77 10.64 6.68
N THR A 151 38.15 11.81 6.81
CA THR A 151 38.79 13.02 7.35
C THR A 151 39.25 12.81 8.79
N VAL A 152 38.40 12.22 9.64
CA VAL A 152 38.75 11.91 11.03
C VAL A 152 39.92 10.93 11.11
N ALA A 153 39.94 9.89 10.27
CA ALA A 153 41.04 8.94 10.22
C ALA A 153 42.36 9.60 9.77
N ALA A 154 42.31 10.57 8.86
CA ALA A 154 43.47 11.36 8.47
C ALA A 154 43.97 12.24 9.63
N ALA A 155 43.07 12.94 10.31
CA ALA A 155 43.41 13.75 11.49
C ALA A 155 44.03 12.90 12.61
N ALA A 156 43.47 11.73 12.90
CA ALA A 156 44.00 10.80 13.90
C ALA A 156 45.41 10.32 13.55
N ARG A 157 45.69 10.01 12.28
CA ARG A 157 47.05 9.67 11.82
C ARG A 157 48.04 10.82 12.02
N GLN A 158 47.62 12.06 11.71
CA GLN A 158 48.46 13.23 11.95
C GLN A 158 48.76 13.40 13.44
N THR A 159 47.75 13.28 14.30
CA THR A 159 47.94 13.37 15.76
C THR A 159 48.91 12.29 16.26
N ALA A 160 48.81 11.05 15.77
CA ALA A 160 49.73 9.98 16.14
C ALA A 160 51.19 10.27 15.71
N SER A 161 51.38 10.89 14.54
CA SER A 161 52.71 11.38 14.10
C SER A 161 53.24 12.43 15.07
N ASN A 162 52.43 13.45 15.37
CA ASN A 162 52.81 14.53 16.28
C ASN A 162 53.18 13.99 17.67
N VAL A 163 52.44 13.01 18.21
CA VAL A 163 52.75 12.38 19.50
C VAL A 163 54.09 11.62 19.44
N THR A 164 54.40 10.99 18.31
CA THR A 164 55.68 10.30 18.09
C THR A 164 56.83 11.29 18.08
N GLU A 165 56.69 12.42 17.38
CA GLU A 165 57.67 13.51 17.35
C GLU A 165 57.91 14.09 18.75
N VAL A 166 56.84 14.35 19.52
CA VAL A 166 56.95 14.82 20.91
C VAL A 166 57.69 13.80 21.80
N SER A 167 57.44 12.50 21.60
CA SER A 167 58.16 11.45 22.32
C SER A 167 59.66 11.45 22.00
N GLN A 168 60.03 11.63 20.74
CA GLN A 168 61.43 11.73 20.31
C GLN A 168 62.10 12.96 20.90
N ALA A 169 61.46 14.12 20.82
CA ALA A 169 61.97 15.35 21.44
C ALA A 169 62.13 15.21 22.96
N SER A 170 61.24 14.49 23.63
CA SER A 170 61.35 14.19 25.07
C SER A 170 62.54 13.29 25.41
N GLU A 171 62.88 12.33 24.54
CA GLU A 171 64.08 11.50 24.71
C GLU A 171 65.36 12.32 24.49
N GLU A 172 65.41 13.16 23.45
CA GLU A 172 66.53 14.08 23.20
C GLU A 172 66.74 15.08 24.35
N LEU A 173 65.65 15.61 24.92
CA LEU A 173 65.70 16.46 26.10
C LEU A 173 66.25 15.72 27.31
N ASN A 174 65.83 14.47 27.56
CA ASN A 174 66.37 13.65 28.64
C ASN A 174 67.87 13.39 28.46
N GLN A 175 68.30 13.13 27.22
CA GLN A 175 69.72 12.95 26.90
C GLN A 175 70.52 14.24 27.17
N SER A 176 70.00 15.39 26.74
CA SER A 176 70.60 16.70 27.00
C SER A 176 70.71 17.00 28.50
N ILE A 177 69.69 16.64 29.30
CA ILE A 177 69.72 16.79 30.76
C ILE A 177 70.81 15.92 31.39
N ARG A 178 71.02 14.69 30.91
CA ARG A 178 72.10 13.81 31.38
C ARG A 178 73.47 14.43 31.10
N GLU A 179 73.69 14.92 29.88
CA GLU A 179 74.94 15.58 29.49
C GLU A 179 75.24 16.84 30.31
N VAL A 180 74.23 17.71 30.51
CA VAL A 180 74.37 18.90 31.36
C VAL A 180 74.67 18.52 32.80
N SER A 181 74.06 17.45 33.31
CA SER A 181 74.32 16.95 34.67
C SER A 181 75.76 16.45 34.83
N ASP A 182 76.29 15.77 33.82
CA ASP A 182 77.68 15.30 33.82
C ASP A 182 78.68 16.46 33.67
N GLN A 183 78.40 17.44 32.79
CA GLN A 183 79.20 18.68 32.70
C GLN A 183 79.20 19.48 34.01
N ALA A 184 78.07 19.52 34.71
CA ALA A 184 77.97 20.18 36.02
C ALA A 184 78.82 19.46 37.07
N ARG A 185 78.85 18.11 37.07
CA ARG A 185 79.72 17.32 37.96
C ARG A 185 81.20 17.59 37.67
N GLU A 186 81.59 17.57 36.40
CA GLU A 186 82.98 17.86 36.00
C GLU A 186 83.40 19.27 36.43
N SER A 187 82.51 20.26 36.28
CA SER A 187 82.75 21.64 36.73
C SER A 187 82.98 21.74 38.25
N VAL A 188 82.23 20.97 39.04
CA VAL A 188 82.43 20.87 40.49
C VAL A 188 83.79 20.24 40.82
N GLU A 189 84.19 19.18 40.12
CA GLU A 189 85.52 18.56 40.31
C GLU A 189 86.65 19.52 39.94
N ILE A 190 86.53 20.28 38.85
CA ILE A 190 87.49 21.32 38.47
C ILE A 190 87.57 22.39 39.55
N ALA A 191 86.44 22.87 40.05
CA ALA A 191 86.39 23.88 41.11
C ALA A 191 87.06 23.38 42.40
N HIS A 192 86.83 22.11 42.78
CA HIS A 192 87.52 21.50 43.92
C HIS A 192 89.03 21.41 43.71
N ARG A 193 89.49 20.99 42.52
CA ARG A 193 90.93 20.96 42.18
C ARG A 193 91.55 22.35 42.23
N ALA A 194 90.89 23.35 41.66
CA ALA A 194 91.36 24.73 41.67
C ALA A 194 91.45 25.29 43.10
N ASN A 195 90.47 25.01 43.95
CA ASN A 195 90.51 25.40 45.36
C ASN A 195 91.66 24.72 46.12
N GLY A 196 91.91 23.43 45.87
CA GLY A 196 93.06 22.72 46.44
C GLY A 196 94.41 23.32 46.01
N LEU A 197 94.54 23.67 44.73
CA LEU A 197 95.74 24.34 44.21
C LEU A 197 95.94 25.74 44.81
N ALA A 198 94.86 26.50 45.02
CA ALA A 198 94.90 27.79 45.69
C ALA A 198 95.37 27.64 47.15
N GLN A 199 94.85 26.65 47.89
CA GLN A 199 95.29 26.34 49.26
C GLN A 199 96.77 25.94 49.32
N GLU A 200 97.26 25.14 48.36
CA GLU A 200 98.68 24.80 48.26
C GLU A 200 99.53 26.05 48.00
N THR A 201 99.07 26.92 47.11
CA THR A 201 99.73 28.18 46.77
C THR A 201 99.81 29.12 47.97
N ASP A 202 98.71 29.31 48.70
CA ASP A 202 98.68 30.07 49.94
C ASP A 202 99.65 29.50 50.98
N GLY A 203 99.70 28.16 51.11
CA GLY A 203 100.67 27.50 51.98
C GLY A 203 102.12 27.78 51.59
N ARG A 204 102.45 27.78 50.29
CA ARG A 204 103.79 28.14 49.78
C ARG A 204 104.10 29.62 50.01
N ILE A 205 103.14 30.52 49.82
CA ILE A 205 103.30 31.95 50.13
C ILE A 205 103.59 32.15 51.62
N GLY A 206 102.85 31.48 52.51
CA GLY A 206 103.11 31.53 53.94
C GLY A 206 104.49 31.02 54.35
N GLN A 207 105.00 29.97 53.69
CA GLN A 207 106.38 29.50 53.89
C GLN A 207 107.42 30.53 53.42
N LEU A 208 107.17 31.18 52.29
CA LEU A 208 108.02 32.26 51.77
C LEU A 208 108.02 33.47 52.72
N GLU A 209 106.87 33.87 53.26
CA GLU A 209 106.76 34.92 54.26
C GLU A 209 107.53 34.59 55.54
N ALA A 210 107.42 33.36 56.05
CA ALA A 210 108.18 32.91 57.21
C ALA A 210 109.69 32.96 56.97
N ALA A 211 110.17 32.46 55.83
CA ALA A 211 111.58 32.51 55.45
C ALA A 211 112.08 33.96 55.28
N ALA A 212 111.26 34.86 54.71
CA ALA A 212 111.58 36.28 54.63
C ALA A 212 111.64 36.94 56.02
N GLY A 213 110.78 36.53 56.95
CA GLY A 213 110.82 36.95 58.36
C GLY A 213 112.11 36.55 59.07
N GLU A 214 112.58 35.31 58.90
CA GLU A 214 113.87 34.87 59.44
C GLU A 214 115.05 35.71 58.91
N ILE A 215 115.01 36.15 57.64
CA ILE A 215 116.06 37.03 57.10
C ILE A 215 116.06 38.40 57.80
N VAL A 216 114.89 38.92 58.17
CA VAL A 216 114.75 40.20 58.89
C VAL A 216 115.19 40.08 60.35
N GLU A 217 115.07 38.91 60.98
CA GLU A 217 115.53 38.66 62.36
C GLU A 217 117.07 38.51 62.48
N VAL A 218 117.76 38.28 61.35
CA VAL A 218 119.23 38.09 61.27
C VAL A 218 119.99 39.37 60.88
N VAL A 219 119.29 40.50 60.71
CA VAL A 219 119.87 41.84 60.47
C VAL A 219 119.70 42.73 61.70
#